data_AF-A0A921IRN5-F1
#
_entry.id   AF-A0A921IRN5-F1
#
_cell.length_a   1.000
_cell.length_b   1.000
_cell.length_c   1.000
_cell.angle_alpha   90.00
_cell.angle_beta   90.00
_cell.angle_gamma   90.00
#
_symmetry.space_group_name_H-M   'P 1'
#
loop_
_entity.id
_entity.type
_entity.pdbx_description
1 polymer ?
#
loop_
_entity_poly.entity_id
_entity_poly.type
_entity_poly.pdbx_seq_one_letter_code
_entity_poly.pdbx_strand_id
1 'polypeptide(L)'
;MDEKKERLDGGYDGMLIATRVALAVAAVGLVIAFFLPWASADDAYREAAAQAPEIVVYEDAGITTAQAADLSLLEFAQIYGSMEGTWTLYMYLMYGLLGISAVSLLCAAAGKPVVTSVFALLACALSRLLVWDYEDRGALPNATYDWGIAPAIYLGATVAIVAIAVWMVVIRRKGKATQATVGA
;
A
#
# COMPACT_ATOMS: atom_id res chain seq x y z
N MET A 1 -19.25 41.31 10.77
CA MET A 1 -18.48 40.27 11.48
C MET A 1 -18.71 38.89 10.84
N ASP A 2 -19.93 38.60 10.39
CA ASP A 2 -20.28 37.34 9.71
C ASP A 2 -19.52 37.08 8.39
N GLU A 3 -19.40 38.05 7.49
CA GLU A 3 -18.79 37.79 6.17
C GLU A 3 -17.32 37.33 6.25
N LYS A 4 -16.55 37.87 7.22
CA LYS A 4 -15.15 37.47 7.44
C LYS A 4 -15.05 36.06 8.04
N LYS A 5 -16.00 35.68 8.90
CA LYS A 5 -16.08 34.35 9.51
C LYS A 5 -16.48 33.30 8.48
N GLU A 6 -17.49 33.59 7.66
CA GLU A 6 -18.00 32.71 6.60
C GLU A 6 -16.93 32.43 5.52
N ARG A 7 -16.17 33.46 5.10
CA ARG A 7 -15.02 33.27 4.20
C ARG A 7 -13.90 32.42 4.81
N LEU A 8 -13.65 32.55 6.12
CA LEU A 8 -12.61 31.78 6.80
C LEU A 8 -13.03 30.30 6.95
N ASP A 9 -14.25 30.04 7.40
CA ASP A 9 -14.78 28.68 7.56
C ASP A 9 -14.83 27.94 6.21
N GLY A 10 -15.29 28.59 5.13
CA GLY A 10 -15.28 28.00 3.79
C GLY A 10 -13.87 27.66 3.27
N GLY A 11 -12.86 28.47 3.61
CA GLY A 11 -11.46 28.19 3.27
C GLY A 11 -10.90 26.98 4.03
N TYR A 12 -11.24 26.81 5.31
CA TYR A 12 -10.83 25.66 6.11
C TYR A 12 -11.47 24.37 5.62
N ASP A 13 -12.76 24.39 5.27
CA ASP A 13 -13.47 23.22 4.78
C ASP A 13 -12.92 22.73 3.43
N GLY A 14 -12.65 23.65 2.50
CA GLY A 14 -12.02 23.31 1.22
C GLY A 14 -10.64 22.65 1.41
N MET A 15 -9.81 23.21 2.30
CA MET A 15 -8.48 22.66 2.59
C MET A 15 -8.57 21.28 3.29
N LEU A 16 -9.56 21.07 4.16
CA LEU A 16 -9.80 19.76 4.79
C LEU A 16 -10.24 18.70 3.78
N ILE A 17 -11.10 19.05 2.82
CA ILE A 17 -11.54 18.14 1.75
C ILE A 17 -10.34 17.77 0.87
N ALA A 18 -9.57 18.75 0.41
CA ALA A 18 -8.38 18.49 -0.41
C ALA A 18 -7.37 17.58 0.32
N THR A 19 -7.13 17.83 1.61
CA THR A 19 -6.23 17.00 2.43
C THR A 19 -6.77 15.57 2.61
N ARG A 20 -8.09 15.41 2.75
CA ARG A 20 -8.74 14.08 2.82
C ARG A 20 -8.58 13.31 1.51
N VAL A 21 -8.75 13.97 0.37
CA VAL A 21 -8.56 13.36 -0.96
C VAL A 21 -7.10 12.93 -1.12
N ALA A 22 -6.14 13.79 -0.79
CA ALA A 22 -4.73 13.44 -0.83
C ALA A 22 -4.40 12.23 0.06
N LEU A 23 -4.97 12.18 1.27
CA LEU A 23 -4.81 11.05 2.19
C LEU A 23 -5.35 9.75 1.59
N ALA A 24 -6.53 9.81 0.97
CA ALA A 24 -7.14 8.65 0.31
C ALA A 24 -6.30 8.18 -0.88
N VAL A 25 -5.80 9.09 -1.73
CA VAL A 25 -4.92 8.76 -2.85
C VAL A 25 -3.65 8.05 -2.37
N ALA A 26 -3.02 8.55 -1.30
CA ALA A 26 -1.86 7.89 -0.72
C ALA A 26 -2.21 6.48 -0.19
N ALA A 27 -3.37 6.31 0.46
CA ALA A 27 -3.83 5.01 0.94
C ALA A 27 -4.22 4.03 -0.18
N VAL A 28 -4.69 4.54 -1.34
CA VAL A 28 -4.87 3.72 -2.55
C VAL A 28 -3.54 3.10 -2.99
N GLY A 29 -2.42 3.82 -2.82
CA GLY A 29 -1.08 3.29 -3.09
C GLY A 29 -0.76 2.01 -2.33
N LEU A 30 -1.18 1.90 -1.05
CA LEU A 30 -0.99 0.67 -0.25
C LEU A 30 -1.77 -0.53 -0.81
N VAL A 31 -2.98 -0.28 -1.33
CA VAL A 31 -3.82 -1.33 -1.92
C VAL A 31 -3.30 -1.75 -3.28
N ILE A 32 -2.97 -0.77 -4.14
CA ILE A 32 -2.46 -1.05 -5.50
C ILE A 32 -1.12 -1.79 -5.43
N ALA A 33 -0.26 -1.49 -4.45
CA ALA A 33 1.02 -2.18 -4.27
C ALA A 33 0.87 -3.71 -4.16
N PHE A 34 -0.25 -4.22 -3.66
CA PHE A 34 -0.51 -5.66 -3.58
C PHE A 34 -0.55 -6.34 -4.97
N PHE A 35 -0.97 -5.60 -5.99
CA PHE A 35 -1.13 -6.07 -7.37
C PHE A 35 0.03 -5.66 -8.28
N LEU A 36 0.98 -4.89 -7.76
CA LEU A 36 2.17 -4.48 -8.50
C LEU A 36 3.30 -5.50 -8.30
N PRO A 37 4.31 -5.48 -9.19
CA PRO A 37 5.44 -6.40 -9.10
C PRO A 37 6.10 -6.30 -7.73
N TRP A 38 6.10 -7.41 -7.01
CA TRP A 38 6.81 -7.62 -5.76
C TRP A 38 8.17 -8.25 -6.01
N ALA A 39 8.22 -9.22 -6.93
CA ALA A 39 9.43 -9.71 -7.56
C ALA A 39 9.46 -9.26 -9.02
N SER A 40 10.65 -8.99 -9.55
CA SER A 40 10.85 -8.66 -10.94
C SER A 40 12.06 -9.43 -11.46
N ALA A 41 11.87 -10.14 -12.58
CA ALA A 41 12.88 -11.00 -13.16
C ALA A 41 13.95 -10.18 -13.90
N ASP A 42 15.15 -10.75 -13.98
CA ASP A 42 16.25 -10.22 -14.79
C ASP A 42 15.99 -10.35 -16.30
N ASP A 43 16.87 -9.72 -17.10
CA ASP A 43 16.74 -9.72 -18.56
C ASP A 43 16.89 -11.14 -19.15
N ALA A 44 17.71 -12.00 -18.56
CA ALA A 44 17.93 -13.35 -19.05
C ALA A 44 16.66 -14.22 -18.94
N TYR A 45 15.97 -14.14 -17.80
CA TYR A 45 14.68 -14.80 -17.62
C TYR A 45 13.63 -14.22 -18.58
N ARG A 46 13.59 -12.90 -18.77
CA ARG A 46 12.64 -12.24 -19.69
C ARG A 46 12.85 -12.66 -21.13
N GLU A 47 14.09 -12.76 -21.58
CA GLU A 47 14.44 -13.25 -22.91
C GLU A 47 14.01 -14.71 -23.10
N ALA A 48 14.20 -15.56 -22.09
CA ALA A 48 13.74 -16.94 -22.13
C ALA A 48 12.21 -17.05 -22.14
N ALA A 49 11.53 -16.27 -21.28
CA ALA A 49 10.07 -16.23 -21.19
C ALA A 49 9.41 -15.77 -22.50
N ALA A 50 10.03 -14.82 -23.22
CA ALA A 50 9.55 -14.34 -24.51
C ALA A 50 9.52 -15.43 -25.60
N GLN A 51 10.35 -16.47 -25.47
CA GLN A 51 10.38 -17.59 -26.43
C GLN A 51 9.22 -18.58 -26.23
N ALA A 52 8.66 -18.64 -25.01
CA ALA A 52 7.57 -19.54 -24.69
C ALA A 52 6.65 -18.96 -23.60
N PRO A 53 5.93 -17.86 -23.89
CA PRO A 53 5.24 -17.04 -22.89
C PRO A 53 4.01 -17.69 -22.24
N GLU A 54 3.44 -18.70 -22.89
CA GLU A 54 2.21 -19.38 -22.46
C GLU A 54 2.49 -20.68 -21.70
N ILE A 55 3.75 -21.05 -21.50
CA ILE A 55 4.08 -22.23 -20.68
C ILE A 55 3.67 -21.93 -19.24
N VAL A 56 2.82 -22.77 -18.67
CA VAL A 56 2.44 -22.69 -17.26
C VAL A 56 3.58 -23.23 -16.41
N VAL A 57 4.17 -22.38 -15.56
CA VAL A 57 5.30 -22.74 -14.68
C VAL A 57 4.86 -23.05 -13.25
N TYR A 58 3.72 -22.50 -12.83
CA TYR A 58 3.05 -22.89 -11.58
C TYR A 58 1.67 -23.44 -11.93
N GLU A 59 1.59 -24.75 -12.17
CA GLU A 59 0.39 -25.44 -12.67
C GLU A 59 -0.84 -25.16 -11.80
N ASP A 60 -0.71 -25.32 -10.48
CA ASP A 60 -1.84 -25.17 -9.56
C ASP A 60 -2.34 -23.72 -9.43
N ALA A 61 -1.48 -22.74 -9.73
CA ALA A 61 -1.83 -21.32 -9.72
C ALA A 61 -2.15 -20.77 -11.12
N GLY A 62 -1.97 -21.58 -12.18
CA GLY A 62 -2.19 -21.19 -13.57
C GLY A 62 -1.27 -20.06 -14.06
N ILE A 63 -0.10 -19.88 -13.44
CA ILE A 63 0.82 -18.78 -13.76
C ILE A 63 1.71 -19.18 -14.93
N THR A 64 1.72 -18.37 -15.98
CA THR A 64 2.59 -18.57 -17.15
C THR A 64 4.00 -18.02 -16.94
N THR A 65 4.94 -18.43 -17.78
CA THR A 65 6.33 -17.91 -17.82
C THR A 65 6.36 -16.39 -17.95
N ALA A 66 5.50 -15.81 -18.79
CA ALA A 66 5.41 -14.38 -18.99
C ALA A 66 4.92 -13.65 -17.73
N GLN A 67 3.92 -14.20 -17.05
CA GLN A 67 3.41 -13.65 -15.78
C GLN A 67 4.43 -13.77 -14.65
N ALA A 68 5.14 -14.90 -14.59
CA ALA A 68 6.18 -15.14 -13.60
C ALA A 68 7.33 -14.12 -13.67
N ALA A 69 7.50 -13.39 -14.78
CA ALA A 69 8.53 -12.34 -14.88
C ALA A 69 8.30 -11.18 -13.90
N ASP A 70 7.06 -10.90 -13.50
CA ASP A 70 6.72 -9.79 -12.62
C ASP A 70 5.64 -10.21 -11.60
N LEU A 71 6.03 -11.06 -10.65
CA LEU A 71 5.12 -11.60 -9.65
C LEU A 71 4.71 -10.55 -8.60
N SER A 72 3.41 -10.34 -8.50
CA SER A 72 2.73 -9.57 -7.46
C SER A 72 2.50 -10.40 -6.18
N LEU A 73 2.12 -9.74 -5.09
CA LEU A 73 1.73 -10.45 -3.85
C LEU A 73 0.45 -11.27 -4.03
N LEU A 74 -0.42 -10.91 -4.98
CA LEU A 74 -1.58 -11.74 -5.32
C LEU A 74 -1.13 -13.09 -5.87
N GLU A 75 -0.21 -13.08 -6.83
CA GLU A 75 0.28 -14.30 -7.47
C GLU A 75 1.09 -15.14 -6.48
N PHE A 76 1.92 -14.51 -5.64
CA PHE A 76 2.57 -15.22 -4.52
C PHE A 76 1.54 -15.85 -3.56
N ALA A 77 0.44 -15.17 -3.24
CA ALA A 77 -0.59 -15.73 -2.38
C ALA A 77 -1.29 -16.93 -3.02
N GLN A 78 -1.50 -16.91 -4.35
CA GLN A 78 -2.07 -18.03 -5.10
C GLN A 78 -1.11 -19.22 -5.14
N ILE A 79 0.18 -18.98 -5.46
CA ILE A 79 1.23 -20.00 -5.48
C ILE A 79 1.38 -20.64 -4.10
N TYR A 80 1.51 -19.86 -3.03
CA TYR A 80 1.64 -20.41 -1.68
C TYR A 80 0.35 -21.04 -1.15
N GLY A 81 -0.80 -20.60 -1.63
CA GLY A 81 -2.08 -21.23 -1.34
C GLY A 81 -2.19 -22.65 -1.90
N SER A 82 -1.54 -22.94 -3.03
CA SER A 82 -1.58 -24.27 -3.66
C SER A 82 -0.60 -25.27 -3.06
N MET A 83 0.46 -24.81 -2.39
CA MET A 83 1.55 -25.67 -1.89
C MET A 83 1.27 -26.37 -0.54
N GLU A 84 0.08 -26.15 0.04
CA GLU A 84 -0.35 -26.67 1.35
C GLU A 84 0.64 -26.41 2.53
N GLY A 85 0.27 -26.82 3.75
CA GLY A 85 1.14 -26.75 4.93
C GLY A 85 1.52 -25.33 5.36
N THR A 86 2.81 -25.10 5.65
CA THR A 86 3.30 -23.80 6.14
C THR A 86 3.14 -22.68 5.10
N TRP A 87 3.07 -22.99 3.81
CA TRP A 87 2.87 -22.01 2.75
C TRP A 87 1.48 -21.37 2.79
N THR A 88 0.46 -22.09 3.27
CA THR A 88 -0.88 -21.52 3.48
C THR A 88 -0.86 -20.36 4.49
N LEU A 89 0.05 -20.37 5.47
CA LEU A 89 0.23 -19.23 6.38
C LEU A 89 0.69 -17.97 5.63
N TYR A 90 1.58 -18.11 4.65
CA TYR A 90 2.05 -17.00 3.82
C TYR A 90 0.93 -16.38 3.01
N MET A 91 0.09 -17.21 2.39
CA MET A 91 -1.12 -16.76 1.72
C MET A 91 -1.99 -15.89 2.66
N TYR A 92 -2.24 -16.35 3.89
CA TYR A 92 -3.01 -15.57 4.87
C TYR A 92 -2.32 -14.27 5.27
N LEU A 93 -1.00 -14.25 5.43
CA LEU A 93 -0.25 -13.02 5.72
C LEU A 93 -0.36 -12.01 4.58
N MET A 94 -0.28 -12.46 3.33
CA MET A 94 -0.42 -11.60 2.15
C MET A 94 -1.82 -11.02 2.02
N TYR A 95 -2.87 -11.84 2.12
CA TYR A 95 -4.24 -11.32 2.14
C TYR A 95 -4.54 -10.48 3.38
N GLY A 96 -3.89 -10.78 4.51
CA GLY A 96 -3.91 -9.94 5.70
C GLY A 96 -3.34 -8.55 5.45
N LEU A 97 -2.21 -8.46 4.73
CA LEU A 97 -1.63 -7.19 4.29
C LEU A 97 -2.58 -6.40 3.38
N LEU A 98 -3.25 -7.07 2.44
CA LEU A 98 -4.29 -6.45 1.62
C LEU A 98 -5.45 -5.92 2.49
N GLY A 99 -5.92 -6.72 3.45
CA GLY A 99 -6.99 -6.34 4.38
C GLY A 99 -6.62 -5.12 5.23
N ILE A 100 -5.43 -5.09 5.82
CA ILE A 100 -4.91 -3.94 6.59
C ILE A 100 -4.82 -2.69 5.71
N SER A 101 -4.34 -2.83 4.47
CA SER A 101 -4.24 -1.74 3.50
C SER A 101 -5.62 -1.19 3.12
N ALA A 102 -6.60 -2.06 2.91
CA ALA A 102 -7.98 -1.67 2.63
C ALA A 102 -8.62 -0.95 3.82
N VAL A 103 -8.37 -1.39 5.06
CA VAL A 103 -8.86 -0.70 6.26
C VAL A 103 -8.23 0.69 6.40
N SER A 104 -6.94 0.84 6.07
CA SER A 104 -6.28 2.16 6.01
C SER A 104 -6.99 3.07 5.00
N LEU A 105 -7.27 2.58 3.79
CA LEU A 105 -8.00 3.32 2.77
C LEU A 105 -9.41 3.72 3.21
N LEU A 106 -10.18 2.82 3.83
CA LEU A 106 -11.51 3.14 4.37
C LEU A 106 -11.43 4.23 5.45
N CYS A 107 -10.42 4.19 6.31
CA CYS A 107 -10.21 5.22 7.33
C CYS A 107 -9.80 6.57 6.71
N ALA A 108 -8.98 6.54 5.67
CA ALA A 108 -8.58 7.73 4.92
C ALA A 108 -9.79 8.36 4.25
N ALA A 109 -10.58 7.54 3.56
CA ALA A 109 -11.84 7.91 2.95
C ALA A 109 -12.83 8.45 3.98
N ALA A 110 -12.85 7.97 5.22
CA ALA A 110 -13.67 8.51 6.31
C ALA A 110 -13.10 9.79 6.97
N GLY A 111 -11.93 10.28 6.54
CA GLY A 111 -11.29 11.45 7.14
C GLY A 111 -10.80 11.21 8.58
N LYS A 112 -10.38 9.98 8.90
CA LYS A 112 -9.81 9.59 10.19
C LYS A 112 -8.28 9.47 10.08
N PRO A 113 -7.53 10.60 10.09
CA PRO A 113 -6.10 10.61 9.77
C PRO A 113 -5.27 9.76 10.75
N VAL A 114 -5.53 9.84 12.06
CA VAL A 114 -4.79 9.07 13.06
C VAL A 114 -4.94 7.57 12.86
N VAL A 115 -6.17 7.10 12.67
CA VAL A 115 -6.46 5.67 12.46
C VAL A 115 -5.86 5.18 11.14
N THR A 116 -5.94 6.01 10.09
CA THR A 116 -5.30 5.75 8.79
C THR A 116 -3.80 5.51 8.93
N SER A 117 -3.09 6.38 9.67
CA SER A 117 -1.66 6.25 9.93
C SER A 117 -1.31 4.97 10.68
N VAL A 118 -2.11 4.57 11.67
CA VAL A 118 -1.87 3.31 12.42
C VAL A 118 -1.93 2.11 11.48
N PHE A 119 -2.97 1.99 10.67
CA PHE A 119 -3.08 0.87 9.72
C PHE A 119 -2.02 0.95 8.61
N ALA A 120 -1.62 2.13 8.16
CA ALA A 120 -0.54 2.30 7.18
C ALA A 120 0.82 1.85 7.74
N LEU A 121 1.09 2.13 9.02
CA LEU A 121 2.29 1.66 9.70
C LEU A 121 2.27 0.14 9.88
N LEU A 122 1.13 -0.45 10.24
CA LEU A 122 0.96 -1.90 10.30
C LEU A 122 1.17 -2.57 8.94
N ALA A 123 0.60 -2.02 7.87
CA ALA A 123 0.83 -2.50 6.50
C ALA A 123 2.32 -2.42 6.12
N CYS A 124 2.97 -1.28 6.39
CA CYS A 124 4.39 -1.12 6.13
C CYS A 124 5.23 -2.13 6.92
N ALA A 125 4.96 -2.30 8.22
CA ALA A 125 5.67 -3.23 9.09
C ALA A 125 5.54 -4.69 8.59
N LEU A 126 4.33 -5.12 8.24
CA LEU A 126 4.11 -6.44 7.67
C LEU A 126 4.80 -6.60 6.30
N SER A 127 4.78 -5.58 5.45
CA SER A 127 5.51 -5.63 4.17
C SER A 127 7.03 -5.72 4.38
N ARG A 128 7.58 -5.07 5.43
CA ARG A 128 9.00 -5.18 5.79
C ARG A 128 9.34 -6.54 6.39
N LEU A 129 8.42 -7.12 7.16
CA LEU A 129 8.57 -8.47 7.66
C LEU A 129 8.62 -9.50 6.52
N LEU A 130 7.76 -9.34 5.50
CA LEU A 130 7.82 -10.14 4.28
C LEU A 130 9.17 -9.96 3.57
N VAL A 131 9.60 -8.72 3.32
CA VAL A 131 10.91 -8.45 2.70
C VAL A 131 12.03 -9.18 3.45
N TRP A 132 12.09 -9.03 4.76
CA TRP A 132 13.10 -9.70 5.58
C TRP A 132 13.03 -11.23 5.50
N ASP A 133 11.85 -11.84 5.56
CA ASP A 133 11.71 -13.30 5.47
C ASP A 133 12.11 -13.85 4.09
N TYR A 134 11.78 -13.12 3.01
CA TYR A 134 12.22 -13.45 1.66
C TYR A 134 13.75 -13.40 1.52
N GLU A 135 14.41 -12.40 2.12
CA GLU A 135 15.87 -12.29 2.14
C GLU A 135 16.51 -13.44 2.95
N ASP A 136 15.98 -13.70 4.15
CA ASP A 136 16.50 -14.72 5.08
C ASP A 136 16.49 -16.13 4.46
N ARG A 137 15.49 -16.43 3.63
CA ARG A 137 15.36 -17.72 2.93
C ARG A 137 16.08 -17.77 1.59
N GLY A 138 16.65 -16.65 1.13
CA GLY A 138 17.20 -16.53 -0.21
C GLY A 138 16.14 -16.64 -1.31
N ALA A 139 14.88 -16.33 -1.00
CA ALA A 139 13.80 -16.35 -1.97
C ALA A 139 13.81 -15.07 -2.83
N LEU A 140 14.09 -13.89 -2.25
CA LEU A 140 14.36 -12.64 -2.97
C LEU A 140 15.33 -11.74 -2.17
N PRO A 141 16.25 -11.01 -2.82
CA PRO A 141 16.66 -11.20 -4.21
C PRO A 141 17.41 -12.53 -4.38
N ASN A 142 17.45 -13.06 -5.60
CA ASN A 142 18.17 -14.28 -5.95
C ASN A 142 18.86 -14.14 -7.31
N ALA A 143 19.35 -15.24 -7.87
CA ALA A 143 20.10 -15.21 -9.13
C ALA A 143 19.31 -14.73 -10.35
N THR A 144 17.98 -14.85 -10.34
CA THR A 144 17.09 -14.53 -11.48
C THR A 144 16.04 -13.46 -11.18
N TYR A 145 15.86 -13.09 -9.91
CA TYR A 145 14.86 -12.10 -9.48
C TYR A 145 15.44 -11.08 -8.52
N ASP A 146 15.02 -9.82 -8.70
CA ASP A 146 15.23 -8.72 -7.76
C ASP A 146 13.87 -8.21 -7.24
N TRP A 147 13.90 -7.22 -6.35
CA TRP A 147 12.72 -6.54 -5.85
C TRP A 147 11.98 -5.78 -6.95
N GLY A 148 10.68 -6.03 -7.06
CA GLY A 148 9.78 -5.18 -7.83
C GLY A 148 9.50 -3.84 -7.13
N ILE A 149 8.59 -3.05 -7.70
CA ILE A 149 8.28 -1.70 -7.19
C ILE A 149 7.36 -1.71 -5.95
N ALA A 150 6.63 -2.79 -5.71
CA ALA A 150 5.63 -2.86 -4.65
C ALA A 150 6.18 -2.57 -3.24
N PRO A 151 7.32 -3.15 -2.79
CA PRO A 151 7.92 -2.81 -1.50
C PRO A 151 8.21 -1.31 -1.34
N ALA A 152 8.73 -0.66 -2.39
CA ALA A 152 9.01 0.77 -2.38
C ALA A 152 7.73 1.60 -2.25
N ILE A 153 6.65 1.19 -2.92
CA ILE A 153 5.34 1.86 -2.82
C ILE A 153 4.77 1.73 -1.40
N TYR A 154 4.84 0.56 -0.75
CA TYR A 154 4.43 0.41 0.64
C TYR A 154 5.17 1.37 1.57
N LEU A 155 6.48 1.58 1.36
CA LEU A 155 7.26 2.53 2.14
C LEU A 155 6.83 3.98 1.85
N GLY A 156 6.82 4.38 0.58
CA GLY A 156 6.54 5.74 0.16
C GLY A 156 5.12 6.19 0.49
N ALA A 157 4.13 5.32 0.26
CA ALA A 157 2.73 5.58 0.60
C ALA A 157 2.55 5.77 2.12
N THR A 158 3.18 4.95 2.96
CA THR A 158 3.10 5.10 4.41
C THR A 158 3.72 6.42 4.89
N VAL A 159 4.88 6.82 4.36
CA VAL A 159 5.49 8.12 4.67
C VAL A 159 4.55 9.28 4.27
N ALA A 160 3.98 9.22 3.07
CA ALA A 160 3.02 10.22 2.60
C ALA A 160 1.77 10.29 3.49
N ILE A 161 1.19 9.15 3.85
CA ILE A 161 0.02 9.07 4.73
C ILE A 161 0.31 9.72 6.09
N VAL A 162 1.46 9.43 6.70
CA VAL A 162 1.83 10.01 8.00
C VAL A 162 1.98 11.53 7.89
N ALA A 163 2.67 12.03 6.86
CA ALA A 163 2.84 13.47 6.64
C ALA A 163 1.50 14.18 6.43
N ILE A 164 0.62 13.64 5.57
CA ILE A 164 -0.69 14.20 5.27
C ILE A 164 -1.61 14.13 6.51
N ALA A 165 -1.55 13.04 7.28
CA ALA A 165 -2.33 12.89 8.50
C ALA A 165 -1.95 13.94 9.56
N VAL A 166 -0.64 14.18 9.76
CA VAL A 166 -0.15 15.23 10.66
C VAL A 166 -0.65 16.59 10.20
N TRP A 167 -0.55 16.90 8.90
CA TRP A 167 -1.04 18.15 8.34
C TRP A 167 -2.55 18.33 8.57
N MET A 168 -3.35 17.28 8.33
CA MET A 168 -4.80 17.31 8.55
C MET A 168 -5.15 17.61 10.02
N VAL A 169 -4.40 17.05 10.96
CA VAL A 169 -4.58 17.33 12.40
C VAL A 169 -4.24 18.79 12.72
N VAL A 170 -3.18 19.33 12.12
CA VAL A 170 -2.79 20.75 12.29
C VAL A 170 -3.90 21.68 11.78
N ILE A 171 -4.46 21.42 10.59
CA ILE A 171 -5.56 22.22 10.04
C ILE A 171 -6.75 22.22 10.99
N ARG A 172 -7.17 21.03 11.47
CA ARG A 172 -8.29 20.90 12.41
C ARG A 172 -8.06 21.66 13.71
N ARG A 173 -6.82 21.70 14.22
CA ARG A 173 -6.48 22.45 15.43
C ARG A 173 -6.54 23.96 15.19
N LYS A 174 -6.02 24.45 14.06
CA LYS A 174 -6.08 25.88 13.70
C LYS A 174 -7.52 26.36 13.51
N GLY A 175 -8.36 25.61 12.80
CA GLY A 175 -9.78 25.95 12.62
C GLY A 175 -10.52 26.08 13.96
N LYS A 176 -10.33 25.12 14.87
CA LYS A 176 -10.91 25.18 16.23
C LYS A 176 -10.44 26.40 17.03
N ALA A 177 -9.15 26.72 16.98
CA ALA A 177 -8.59 27.88 17.67
C ALA A 177 -9.18 29.20 17.12
N THR A 178 -9.27 29.33 15.80
CA THR A 178 -9.87 30.52 15.16
C THR A 178 -11.35 30.69 15.54
N GLN A 179 -12.14 29.61 15.54
CA GLN A 179 -13.55 29.67 15.96
C GLN A 179 -13.70 30.10 17.43
N ALA A 180 -12.84 29.63 18.32
CA ALA A 180 -12.84 30.04 19.73
C ALA A 180 -12.45 31.53 19.93
N THR A 181 -11.65 32.11 19.03
CA THR A 181 -11.22 33.51 19.13
C THR A 181 -12.23 34.50 18.52
N VAL A 182 -13.01 34.06 17.51
CA VAL A 182 -14.00 34.90 16.81
C VAL A 182 -15.39 34.82 17.47
N GLY A 183 -15.67 33.77 18.24
CA GLY A 183 -16.91 33.60 19.02
C GLY A 183 -16.87 34.21 20.42
N ALA A 184 -15.70 34.67 20.89
CA ALA A 184 -15.51 35.43 22.13
C ALA A 184 -15.50 36.93 21.82
#